data_AF-A0A7C1EPE0-F1
#
_entry.id   AF-A0A7C1EPE0-F1
#
_cell.length_a   1.000
_cell.length_b   1.000
_cell.length_c   1.000
_cell.angle_alpha   90.00
_cell.angle_beta   90.00
_cell.angle_gamma   90.00
#
_symmetry.space_group_name_H-M   'P 1'
#
loop_
_entity.id
_entity.type
_entity.pdbx_description
1 polymer ?
#
loop_
_entity_poly.entity_id
_entity_poly.type
_entity_poly.pdbx_seq_one_letter_code
_entity_poly.pdbx_strand_id
1 'polypeptide(L)'
;MNRRALLVCLIIISLTAVACGDEEKDQAPPPHISITYQPQPNATVLPGCKTGDLESWNEVAGTLIYTFDQESLAAVELQPFQMTNVIQRLIDLRDTIAAYPTPECATQTHAEILLTIRGMLTAFQRYANGDITQDDLREQINGAHDQINTRITELLATTQADLEARLEQERGAPQQ
;
A
#
# COMPACT_ATOMS: atom_id res chain seq x y z
N MET A 1 -1.80 50.18 74.86
CA MET A 1 -1.22 51.25 74.01
C MET A 1 0.15 50.74 73.56
N ASN A 2 0.52 50.47 72.32
CA ASN A 2 0.10 50.84 70.95
C ASN A 2 0.51 49.65 70.04
N ARG A 3 -0.30 49.03 69.17
CA ARG A 3 -0.86 49.48 67.88
C ARG A 3 0.09 50.35 67.05
N ARG A 4 0.80 49.73 66.10
CA ARG A 4 1.14 50.21 64.74
C ARG A 4 1.95 49.10 64.03
N ALA A 5 1.27 48.34 63.16
CA ALA A 5 1.48 48.36 61.70
C ALA A 5 2.71 47.50 61.32
N LEU A 6 2.56 46.20 61.01
CA LEU A 6 1.90 45.64 59.82
C LEU A 6 2.53 46.20 58.53
N LEU A 7 3.72 45.69 58.20
CA LEU A 7 4.43 45.77 56.94
C LEU A 7 5.09 44.38 56.79
N VAL A 8 4.56 43.44 55.98
CA VAL A 8 4.64 43.41 54.50
C VAL A 8 6.13 43.43 54.10
N CYS A 9 6.81 42.38 53.60
CA CYS A 9 6.44 41.20 52.82
C CYS A 9 7.27 39.99 53.33
N LEU A 10 6.67 38.84 53.68
CA LEU A 10 6.30 37.78 52.73
C LEU A 10 7.40 37.51 51.67
N ILE A 11 8.55 37.08 52.16
CA ILE A 11 9.49 36.24 51.42
C ILE A 11 9.27 34.84 51.97
N ILE A 12 9.08 33.87 51.08
CA ILE A 12 9.24 32.41 51.22
C ILE A 12 8.08 31.68 50.53
N ILE A 13 8.42 31.24 49.30
CA ILE A 13 7.93 30.06 48.59
C ILE A 13 6.59 30.23 47.85
N SER A 14 6.73 30.88 46.70
CA SER A 14 5.99 30.58 45.48
C SER A 14 6.23 29.11 45.07
N LEU A 15 5.46 28.19 45.65
CA LEU A 15 5.10 26.92 45.03
C LEU A 15 3.94 27.22 44.06
N THR A 16 4.25 27.94 42.98
CA THR A 16 3.41 27.81 41.78
C THR A 16 3.66 26.41 41.28
N ALA A 17 2.75 25.50 41.61
CA ALA A 17 2.50 24.34 40.79
C ALA A 17 2.23 24.90 39.38
N VAL A 18 3.26 24.94 38.55
CA VAL A 18 3.08 24.89 37.11
C VAL A 18 2.58 23.47 36.89
N ALA A 19 1.27 23.29 37.12
CA ALA A 19 0.53 22.38 36.31
C ALA A 19 0.77 22.91 34.88
N CYS A 20 1.73 22.30 34.19
CA CYS A 20 1.58 22.12 32.76
C CYS A 20 0.30 21.30 32.63
N GLY A 21 -0.83 21.98 32.68
CA GLY A 21 -1.93 21.58 31.83
C GLY A 21 -1.30 21.57 30.47
N ASP A 22 -1.02 20.37 29.96
CA ASP A 22 -1.25 20.15 28.55
C ASP A 22 -2.64 20.74 28.32
N GLU A 23 -2.69 21.96 27.80
CA GLU A 23 -3.77 22.31 26.91
C GLU A 23 -3.72 21.20 25.88
N GLU A 24 -4.54 20.18 26.14
CA GLU A 24 -5.13 19.33 25.15
C GLU A 24 -5.75 20.33 24.18
N LYS A 25 -4.90 20.84 23.28
CA LYS A 25 -5.34 21.49 22.08
C LYS A 25 -6.31 20.46 21.55
N ASP A 26 -7.58 20.85 21.51
CA ASP A 26 -8.56 20.31 20.60
C ASP A 26 -7.87 20.26 19.24
N GLN A 27 -7.09 19.19 19.01
CA GLN A 27 -6.64 18.79 17.72
C GLN A 27 -7.94 18.34 17.11
N ALA A 28 -8.55 19.27 16.38
CA ALA A 28 -9.64 18.96 15.46
C ALA A 28 -9.32 17.59 14.85
N PRO A 29 -10.26 16.63 14.90
CA PRO A 29 -10.03 15.30 14.37
C PRO A 29 -9.32 15.42 13.03
N PRO A 30 -8.24 14.65 12.79
CA PRO A 30 -7.53 14.74 11.53
C PRO A 30 -8.56 14.67 10.40
N PRO A 31 -8.48 15.58 9.41
CA PRO A 31 -9.51 15.66 8.39
C PRO A 31 -9.69 14.28 7.77
N HIS A 32 -10.91 13.74 7.82
CA HIS A 32 -11.21 12.45 7.20
C HIS A 32 -10.94 12.55 5.70
N ILE A 33 -9.95 11.78 5.23
CA ILE A 33 -9.60 11.69 3.82
C ILE A 33 -10.47 10.56 3.24
N SER A 34 -11.56 10.96 2.58
CA SER A 34 -12.35 10.04 1.75
C SER A 34 -11.94 10.20 0.30
N ILE A 35 -11.00 9.36 -0.17
CA ILE A 35 -10.66 9.29 -1.59
C ILE A 35 -11.61 8.28 -2.23
N THR A 36 -12.54 8.79 -3.04
CA THR A 36 -13.44 7.94 -3.82
C THR A 36 -12.64 7.29 -4.95
N TYR A 37 -12.51 5.98 -4.93
CA TYR A 37 -11.91 5.24 -6.03
C TYR A 37 -12.77 5.36 -7.29
N GLN A 38 -12.15 5.73 -8.41
CA GLN A 38 -12.79 5.55 -9.70
C GLN A 38 -12.96 4.04 -9.97
N PRO A 39 -13.98 3.63 -10.76
CA PRO A 39 -14.06 2.26 -11.23
C PRO A 39 -12.74 1.87 -11.90
N GLN A 40 -12.18 0.73 -11.48
CA GLN A 40 -10.94 0.26 -12.05
C GLN A 40 -11.10 0.04 -13.57
N PRO A 41 -10.14 0.48 -14.41
CA PRO A 41 -10.20 0.21 -15.83
C PRO A 41 -10.19 -1.29 -16.12
N ASN A 42 -10.91 -1.68 -17.18
CA ASN A 42 -10.91 -3.07 -17.64
C ASN A 42 -9.66 -3.33 -18.49
N ALA A 43 -8.83 -4.29 -18.07
CA ALA A 43 -7.72 -4.76 -18.87
C ALA A 43 -8.21 -5.35 -20.20
N THR A 44 -7.43 -5.13 -21.27
CA THR A 44 -7.60 -5.91 -22.49
C THR A 44 -7.01 -7.29 -22.27
N VAL A 45 -7.80 -8.35 -22.49
CA VAL A 45 -7.30 -9.73 -22.43
C VAL A 45 -6.74 -10.12 -23.80
N LEU A 46 -5.48 -10.51 -23.85
CA LEU A 46 -4.83 -10.99 -25.07
C LEU A 46 -5.07 -12.50 -25.21
N PRO A 47 -5.56 -12.99 -26.37
CA PRO A 47 -5.93 -14.39 -26.51
C PRO A 47 -4.73 -15.34 -26.48
N GLY A 48 -4.87 -16.42 -25.73
CA GLY A 48 -3.85 -17.45 -25.55
C GLY A 48 -2.70 -17.07 -24.61
N CYS A 49 -1.68 -17.92 -24.61
CA CYS A 49 -0.45 -17.74 -23.84
C CYS A 49 0.76 -17.85 -24.77
N LYS A 50 1.05 -16.78 -25.50
CA LYS A 50 2.30 -16.69 -26.25
C LYS A 50 3.39 -16.25 -25.30
N THR A 51 4.53 -16.94 -25.33
CA THR A 51 5.68 -16.64 -24.46
C THR A 51 6.07 -15.16 -24.53
N GLY A 52 6.15 -14.57 -25.73
CA GLY A 52 6.50 -13.16 -25.88
C GLY A 52 5.47 -12.17 -25.29
N ASP A 53 4.18 -12.52 -25.31
CA ASP A 53 3.14 -11.66 -24.69
C ASP A 53 3.23 -11.73 -23.16
N LEU A 54 3.53 -12.90 -22.60
CA LEU A 54 3.75 -13.07 -21.17
C LEU A 54 5.05 -12.40 -20.70
N GLU A 55 6.14 -12.52 -21.45
CA GLU A 55 7.40 -11.84 -21.16
C GLU A 55 7.21 -10.32 -21.16
N SER A 56 6.54 -9.78 -22.19
CA SER A 56 6.22 -8.35 -22.28
C SER A 56 5.33 -7.89 -21.13
N TRP A 57 4.31 -8.69 -20.78
CA TRP A 57 3.47 -8.42 -19.62
C TRP A 57 4.27 -8.42 -18.33
N ASN A 58 5.12 -9.43 -18.10
CA ASN A 58 5.91 -9.53 -16.88
C ASN A 58 6.92 -8.39 -16.77
N GLU A 59 7.55 -7.98 -17.86
CA GLU A 59 8.48 -6.84 -17.87
C GLU A 59 7.76 -5.54 -17.49
N VAL A 60 6.65 -5.20 -18.15
CA VAL A 60 6.00 -3.91 -17.95
C VAL A 60 5.09 -3.92 -16.72
N ALA A 61 4.15 -4.86 -16.64
CA ALA A 61 3.23 -4.95 -15.51
C ALA A 61 4.01 -5.30 -14.23
N GLY A 62 4.99 -6.20 -14.29
CA GLY A 62 5.84 -6.52 -13.14
C GLY A 62 6.63 -5.32 -12.65
N THR A 63 7.17 -4.47 -13.53
CA THR A 63 7.83 -3.22 -13.13
C THR A 63 6.86 -2.24 -12.44
N LEU A 64 5.63 -2.10 -12.96
CA LEU A 64 4.62 -1.25 -12.35
C LEU A 64 4.18 -1.78 -10.98
N ILE A 65 3.97 -3.09 -10.86
CA ILE A 65 3.63 -3.77 -9.60
C ILE A 65 4.75 -3.61 -8.58
N TYR A 66 6.00 -3.81 -8.98
CA TYR A 66 7.17 -3.58 -8.15
C TYR A 66 7.26 -2.12 -7.68
N THR A 67 7.00 -1.17 -8.59
CA THR A 67 7.00 0.26 -8.23
C THR A 67 5.92 0.59 -7.20
N PHE A 68 4.69 0.09 -7.41
CA PHE A 68 3.60 0.23 -6.45
C PHE A 68 3.99 -0.32 -5.07
N ASP A 69 4.59 -1.50 -5.06
CA ASP A 69 4.99 -2.19 -3.85
C ASP A 69 6.08 -1.44 -3.07
N GLN A 70 7.14 -0.99 -3.75
CA GLN A 70 8.22 -0.22 -3.12
C GLN A 70 7.73 1.13 -2.59
N GLU A 71 6.86 1.81 -3.33
CA GLU A 71 6.26 3.05 -2.86
C GLU A 71 5.33 2.83 -1.67
N SER A 72 4.62 1.70 -1.63
CA SER A 72 3.79 1.31 -0.49
C SER A 72 4.66 1.05 0.75
N LEU A 73 5.74 0.28 0.62
CA LEU A 73 6.65 0.01 1.73
C LEU A 73 7.28 1.30 2.28
N ALA A 74 7.73 2.20 1.40
CA ALA A 74 8.26 3.50 1.80
C ALA A 74 7.22 4.38 2.50
N ALA A 75 5.95 4.27 2.12
CA ALA A 75 4.86 5.04 2.67
C ALA A 75 4.44 4.64 4.09
N VAL A 76 4.74 3.41 4.54
CA VAL A 76 4.37 2.93 5.88
C VAL A 76 4.90 3.83 6.99
N GLU A 77 6.08 4.43 6.80
CA GLU A 77 6.74 5.26 7.81
C GLU A 77 6.24 6.71 7.84
N LEU A 78 5.36 7.09 6.92
CA LEU A 78 4.83 8.44 6.83
C LEU A 78 3.70 8.68 7.85
N GLN A 79 3.52 9.94 8.23
CA GLN A 79 2.45 10.34 9.14
C GLN A 79 1.11 10.47 8.40
N PRO A 80 -0.05 10.31 9.09
CA PRO A 80 -1.37 10.34 8.44
C PRO A 80 -1.64 11.58 7.57
N PHE A 81 -1.22 12.77 8.01
CA PHE A 81 -1.41 14.02 7.27
C PHE A 81 -0.61 14.10 5.94
N GLN A 82 0.35 13.19 5.73
CA GLN A 82 1.15 13.10 4.51
C GLN A 82 0.57 12.11 3.49
N MET A 83 -0.46 11.35 3.88
CA MET A 83 -0.98 10.22 3.10
C MET A 83 -1.71 10.63 1.81
N THR A 84 -2.32 11.81 1.76
CA THR A 84 -3.19 12.19 0.63
C THR A 84 -2.49 12.06 -0.72
N ASN A 85 -1.29 12.61 -0.86
CA ASN A 85 -0.53 12.58 -2.12
C ASN A 85 -0.03 11.17 -2.45
N VAL A 86 0.32 10.40 -1.43
CA VAL A 86 0.81 9.03 -1.58
C VAL A 86 -0.31 8.11 -2.04
N ILE A 87 -1.49 8.17 -1.39
CA ILE A 87 -2.65 7.36 -1.76
C ILE A 87 -3.07 7.69 -3.19
N GLN A 88 -3.05 8.97 -3.60
CA GLN A 88 -3.38 9.35 -4.98
C GLN A 88 -2.38 8.75 -5.97
N ARG A 89 -1.08 8.82 -5.69
CA ARG A 89 -0.05 8.23 -6.55
C ARG A 89 -0.18 6.70 -6.65
N LEU A 90 -0.44 6.03 -5.54
CA LEU A 90 -0.66 4.57 -5.51
C LEU A 90 -1.94 4.18 -6.27
N ILE A 91 -2.99 5.03 -6.23
CA ILE A 91 -4.19 4.87 -7.04
C ILE A 91 -3.86 4.94 -8.54
N ASP A 92 -3.07 5.94 -8.95
CA ASP A 92 -2.68 6.12 -10.35
C ASP A 92 -1.84 4.91 -10.85
N LEU A 93 -0.96 4.39 -10.01
CA LEU A 93 -0.20 3.16 -10.29
C LEU A 93 -1.11 1.94 -10.43
N ARG A 94 -2.06 1.73 -9.50
CA ARG A 94 -3.06 0.66 -9.62
C ARG A 94 -3.81 0.76 -10.95
N ASP A 95 -4.28 1.95 -11.32
CA ASP A 95 -5.08 2.13 -12.54
C ASP A 95 -4.23 1.88 -13.79
N THR A 96 -2.95 2.24 -13.76
CA THR A 96 -1.99 1.92 -14.82
C THR A 96 -1.74 0.42 -14.94
N ILE A 97 -1.55 -0.28 -13.81
CA ILE A 97 -1.41 -1.74 -13.78
C ILE A 97 -2.68 -2.39 -14.36
N ALA A 98 -3.85 -1.96 -13.88
CA ALA A 98 -5.15 -2.50 -14.27
C ALA A 98 -5.49 -2.31 -15.75
N ALA A 99 -5.04 -1.22 -16.36
CA ALA A 99 -5.27 -0.94 -17.76
C ALA A 99 -4.34 -1.75 -18.69
N TYR A 100 -3.28 -2.36 -18.15
CA TYR A 100 -2.26 -3.01 -18.96
C TYR A 100 -2.79 -4.30 -19.61
N PRO A 101 -2.58 -4.50 -20.92
CA PRO A 101 -3.02 -5.71 -21.61
C PRO A 101 -2.44 -6.97 -20.96
N THR A 102 -3.29 -7.95 -20.67
CA THR A 102 -2.90 -9.15 -19.92
C THR A 102 -3.19 -10.41 -20.75
N PRO A 103 -2.21 -11.31 -20.97
CA PRO A 103 -2.47 -12.57 -21.65
C PRO A 103 -3.39 -13.48 -20.83
N GLU A 104 -4.15 -14.34 -21.49
CA GLU A 104 -5.11 -15.23 -20.84
C GLU A 104 -4.47 -16.05 -19.69
N CYS A 105 -3.25 -16.54 -19.89
CA CYS A 105 -2.54 -17.30 -18.86
C CYS A 105 -2.11 -16.50 -17.62
N ALA A 106 -1.99 -15.17 -17.72
CA ALA A 106 -1.67 -14.31 -16.58
C ALA A 106 -2.90 -13.64 -15.97
N THR A 107 -4.09 -13.81 -16.58
CA THR A 107 -5.29 -13.05 -16.20
C THR A 107 -5.72 -13.30 -14.76
N GLN A 108 -5.65 -14.56 -14.30
CA GLN A 108 -5.98 -14.89 -12.92
C GLN A 108 -5.01 -14.23 -11.94
N THR A 109 -3.69 -14.41 -12.13
CA THR A 109 -2.66 -13.81 -11.29
C THR A 109 -2.77 -12.28 -11.28
N HIS A 110 -3.00 -11.66 -12.44
CA HIS A 110 -3.17 -10.22 -12.54
C HIS A 110 -4.37 -9.73 -11.73
N ALA A 111 -5.52 -10.43 -11.81
CA ALA A 111 -6.71 -10.11 -11.03
C ALA A 111 -6.46 -10.23 -9.51
N GLU A 112 -5.75 -11.27 -9.08
CA GLU A 112 -5.40 -11.48 -7.68
C GLU A 112 -4.45 -10.40 -7.14
N ILE A 113 -3.45 -9.99 -7.93
CA ILE A 113 -2.56 -8.87 -7.59
C ILE A 113 -3.36 -7.58 -7.42
N LEU A 114 -4.30 -7.30 -8.32
CA LEU A 114 -5.16 -6.11 -8.23
C LEU A 114 -6.06 -6.14 -6.99
N LEU A 115 -6.53 -7.30 -6.55
CA LEU A 115 -7.26 -7.45 -5.29
C LEU A 115 -6.36 -7.15 -4.09
N THR A 116 -5.13 -7.66 -4.07
CA THR A 116 -4.16 -7.35 -3.02
C THR A 116 -3.82 -5.85 -2.97
N ILE A 117 -3.59 -5.22 -4.13
CA ILE A 117 -3.35 -3.78 -4.25
C ILE A 117 -4.53 -2.95 -3.69
N ARG A 118 -5.78 -3.33 -4.00
CA ARG A 118 -6.97 -2.67 -3.44
C ARG A 118 -7.02 -2.80 -1.91
N GLY A 119 -6.62 -3.95 -1.36
CA GLY A 119 -6.48 -4.17 0.07
C GLY A 119 -5.47 -3.21 0.70
N MET A 120 -4.29 -3.06 0.09
CA MET A 120 -3.25 -2.13 0.55
C MET A 120 -3.73 -0.68 0.55
N LEU A 121 -4.37 -0.23 -0.54
CA LEU A 121 -4.94 1.12 -0.62
C LEU A 121 -6.00 1.37 0.46
N THR A 122 -6.82 0.36 0.76
CA THR A 122 -7.80 0.43 1.85
C THR A 122 -7.12 0.56 3.22
N ALA A 123 -6.03 -0.17 3.45
CA ALA A 123 -5.24 -0.05 4.68
C ALA A 123 -4.64 1.36 4.84
N PHE A 124 -4.08 1.94 3.78
CA PHE A 124 -3.57 3.32 3.82
C PHE A 124 -4.68 4.34 4.12
N GLN A 125 -5.87 4.20 3.53
CA GLN A 125 -6.99 5.09 3.83
C GLN A 125 -7.44 4.97 5.29
N ARG A 126 -7.54 3.75 5.82
CA ARG A 126 -7.87 3.49 7.23
C ARG A 126 -6.83 4.12 8.16
N TYR A 127 -5.54 3.97 7.86
CA TYR A 127 -4.47 4.60 8.63
C TYR A 127 -4.55 6.13 8.57
N ALA A 128 -4.74 6.70 7.37
CA ALA A 128 -4.88 8.15 7.18
C ALA A 128 -6.07 8.73 7.98
N ASN A 129 -7.14 7.95 8.15
CA ASN A 129 -8.33 8.30 8.91
C ASN A 129 -8.24 7.99 10.41
N GLY A 130 -7.15 7.36 10.87
CA GLY A 130 -6.96 6.96 12.27
C GLY A 130 -7.71 5.69 12.68
N ASP A 131 -8.24 4.91 11.73
CA ASP A 131 -8.99 3.67 11.99
C ASP A 131 -8.09 2.48 12.35
N ILE A 132 -6.80 2.57 12.02
CA ILE A 132 -5.76 1.57 12.36
C ILE A 132 -4.47 2.28 12.76
N THR A 133 -3.62 1.58 13.51
CA THR A 133 -2.30 2.10 13.90
C THR A 133 -1.28 1.97 12.76
N GLN A 134 -0.13 2.63 12.91
CA GLN A 134 0.99 2.46 11.98
C GLN A 134 1.53 1.03 11.97
N ASP A 135 1.52 0.35 13.12
CA ASP A 135 1.98 -1.05 13.23
C ASP A 135 1.02 -1.99 12.49
N ASP A 136 -0.29 -1.78 12.62
CA ASP A 136 -1.30 -2.54 11.86
C ASP A 136 -1.16 -2.30 10.34
N LEU A 137 -0.83 -1.08 9.94
CA LEU A 137 -0.55 -0.76 8.54
C LEU A 137 0.69 -1.51 8.06
N ARG A 138 1.80 -1.46 8.82
CA ARG A 138 3.05 -2.14 8.48
C ARG A 138 2.85 -3.65 8.32
N GLU A 139 2.11 -4.27 9.24
CA GLU A 139 1.78 -5.70 9.16
C GLU A 139 1.00 -6.02 7.88
N GLN A 140 -0.06 -5.25 7.58
CA GLN A 140 -0.87 -5.47 6.38
C GLN A 140 -0.10 -5.26 5.08
N ILE A 141 0.74 -4.23 5.00
CA ILE A 141 1.55 -3.93 3.80
C ILE A 141 2.63 -5.01 3.59
N ASN A 142 3.31 -5.45 4.65
CA ASN A 142 4.29 -6.54 4.54
C ASN A 142 3.64 -7.87 4.14
N GLY A 143 2.48 -8.20 4.72
CA GLY A 143 1.74 -9.41 4.34
C GLY A 143 1.27 -9.36 2.88
N ALA A 144 0.87 -8.19 2.39
CA ALA A 144 0.48 -7.99 0.99
C ALA A 144 1.68 -8.07 0.03
N HIS A 145 2.83 -7.50 0.40
CA HIS A 145 4.09 -7.62 -0.31
C HIS A 145 4.47 -9.08 -0.56
N ASP A 146 4.47 -9.89 0.51
CA ASP A 146 4.79 -11.31 0.43
C ASP A 146 3.83 -12.04 -0.51
N GLN A 147 2.54 -11.76 -0.44
CA GLN A 147 1.54 -12.36 -1.33
C GLN A 147 1.76 -12.02 -2.80
N ILE A 148 2.07 -10.76 -3.13
CA ILE A 148 2.35 -10.36 -4.51
C ILE A 148 3.58 -11.10 -5.04
N ASN A 149 4.66 -11.14 -4.28
CA ASN A 149 5.90 -11.82 -4.67
C ASN A 149 5.70 -13.33 -4.87
N THR A 150 4.95 -13.98 -3.97
CA THR A 150 4.61 -15.40 -4.11
C THR A 150 3.84 -15.65 -5.39
N ARG A 151 2.79 -14.87 -5.68
CA ARG A 151 1.96 -15.06 -6.88
C ARG A 151 2.74 -14.87 -8.18
N ILE A 152 3.60 -13.85 -8.25
CA ILE A 152 4.46 -13.63 -9.43
C ILE A 152 5.41 -14.81 -9.61
N THR A 153 6.04 -15.26 -8.53
CA THR A 153 6.97 -16.42 -8.57
C THR A 153 6.27 -17.69 -9.03
N GLU A 154 5.07 -17.97 -8.51
CA GLU A 154 4.26 -19.14 -8.88
C GLU A 154 3.83 -19.11 -10.36
N LEU A 155 3.43 -17.93 -10.87
CA LEU A 155 3.07 -17.76 -12.28
C LEU A 155 4.26 -18.06 -13.19
N LEU A 156 5.43 -17.50 -12.88
CA LEU A 156 6.65 -17.70 -13.67
C LEU A 156 7.10 -19.15 -13.65
N ALA A 157 7.09 -19.79 -12.47
CA ALA A 157 7.44 -21.21 -12.33
C ALA A 157 6.48 -22.12 -13.11
N THR A 158 5.17 -21.86 -13.03
CA THR A 158 4.15 -22.64 -13.75
C THR A 158 4.32 -22.49 -15.26
N THR A 159 4.59 -21.27 -15.73
CA THR A 159 4.79 -21.03 -17.17
C THR A 159 6.06 -21.70 -17.67
N GLN A 160 7.15 -21.66 -16.91
CA GLN A 160 8.37 -22.36 -17.28
C GLN A 160 8.14 -23.86 -17.42
N ALA A 161 7.44 -24.48 -16.45
CA ALA A 161 7.13 -25.91 -16.50
C ALA A 161 6.25 -26.28 -17.71
N ASP A 162 5.26 -25.46 -18.05
CA ASP A 162 4.41 -25.68 -19.24
C ASP A 162 5.22 -25.58 -20.54
N LEU A 163 6.14 -24.62 -20.64
CA LEU A 163 7.01 -24.47 -21.80
C LEU A 163 7.93 -25.70 -21.98
N GLU A 164 8.53 -26.17 -20.89
CA GLU A 164 9.39 -27.37 -20.90
C GLU A 164 8.59 -28.62 -21.34
N ALA A 165 7.38 -28.80 -20.82
CA ALA A 165 6.50 -29.91 -21.20
C ALA A 165 6.13 -29.89 -22.69
N ARG A 166 5.81 -28.71 -23.23
CA ARG A 166 5.49 -28.54 -24.65
C ARG A 166 6.68 -28.84 -25.57
N LEU A 167 7.88 -28.39 -25.20
CA LEU A 167 9.09 -28.68 -25.97
C LEU A 167 9.41 -30.19 -25.97
N GLU A 168 9.19 -30.89 -24.86
CA GLU A 168 9.38 -32.34 -24.80
C GLU A 168 8.36 -33.08 -25.67
N GLN A 169 7.11 -32.63 -25.69
CA GLN A 169 6.07 -33.18 -26.57
C GLN A 169 6.45 -33.02 -28.06
N GLU A 170 7.00 -31.86 -28.45
CA GLU A 170 7.45 -31.62 -29.83
C GLU A 170 8.66 -32.47 -30.21
N ARG A 171 9.58 -32.73 -29.27
CA ARG A 171 10.75 -33.61 -29.49
C ARG A 171 10.37 -35.09 -29.55
N GLY A 172 9.36 -35.50 -28.81
CA GLY A 172 8.85 -36.87 -28.78
C GLY A 172 7.87 -37.22 -29.90
N ALA A 173 7.36 -36.22 -30.63
CA ALA A 173 6.42 -36.44 -31.74
C ALA A 173 7.16 -36.97 -32.98
N PRO A 174 6.77 -38.13 -33.55
CA PRO A 174 7.35 -38.60 -34.81
C PRO A 174 7.01 -37.61 -35.93
N GLN A 175 8.02 -37.20 -36.71
CA GLN A 175 7.83 -36.42 -37.93
C GLN A 175 6.94 -37.21 -38.90
N GLN A 176 5.68 -36.80 -39.05
CA GLN A 176 4.78 -37.28 -40.09
C GLN A 176 4.94 -36.47 -41.36
#